data_AF-A0A6A6K1Z5-F1
#
_entry.id   AF-A0A6A6K1Z5-F1
#
_cell.length_a   1.000
_cell.length_b   1.000
_cell.length_c   1.000
_cell.angle_alpha   90.00
_cell.angle_beta   90.00
_cell.angle_gamma   90.00
#
_symmetry.space_group_name_H-M   'P 1'
#
loop_
_entity.id
_entity.type
_entity.pdbx_description
1 polymer ?
#
loop_
_entity_poly.entity_id
_entity_poly.type
_entity_poly.pdbx_seq_one_letter_code
_entity_poly.pdbx_strand_id
1 'polypeptide(L)'
;MIVEIKSRERSLDQNAKLHAMFGDIAASKLLFAGKERSAEEWKVILISGHSIATGGQGEVIAGIEVLRGGTLSNSKRKCKQCGVYFPASEMVKVPAGVFCCIDHATDWAILSRQKAQDKIKRQKACEAKANKKVSRERDLERLKSVQNILFSIRRQTAFNAFIRERDKGNPCISCGKPDNGKHQRHASHYRSVGACSSLRYDERNVNASCSVCNKPLRKRSQLPDMAGAAIGIQVVEWIESQPKSFKWTRGQLEIIEAVYKEKTKQLKKSRA
;
A
#
# COMPACT_ATOMS: atom_id res chain seq x y z
N MET A 1 -52.75 -22.96 31.10
CA MET A 1 -53.21 -21.72 31.74
C MET A 1 -53.83 -22.11 33.06
N ILE A 2 -53.25 -21.67 34.17
CA ILE A 2 -53.80 -21.93 35.52
C ILE A 2 -54.56 -20.66 35.90
N VAL A 3 -55.85 -20.79 36.19
CA VAL A 3 -56.70 -19.69 36.67
C VAL A 3 -57.04 -19.98 38.12
N GLU A 4 -56.58 -19.11 39.03
CA GLU A 4 -56.80 -19.23 40.46
C GLU A 4 -57.72 -18.10 40.92
N ILE A 5 -58.87 -18.44 41.52
CA ILE A 5 -59.85 -17.47 42.01
C ILE A 5 -59.66 -17.34 43.54
N LYS A 6 -59.26 -16.16 44.00
CA LYS A 6 -59.07 -15.82 45.42
C LYS A 6 -59.91 -14.61 45.79
N SER A 7 -60.33 -14.52 47.05
CA SER A 7 -61.02 -13.35 47.59
C SER A 7 -60.11 -12.12 47.55
N ARG A 8 -60.66 -10.97 47.14
CA ARG A 8 -59.90 -9.72 47.04
C ARG A 8 -59.69 -9.11 48.42
N GLU A 9 -58.43 -9.03 48.84
CA GLU A 9 -58.01 -8.43 50.10
C GLU A 9 -57.16 -7.19 49.84
N ARG A 10 -57.22 -6.18 50.73
CA ARG A 10 -56.42 -4.93 50.61
C ARG A 10 -54.92 -5.20 50.43
N SER A 11 -54.40 -6.24 51.07
CA SER A 11 -52.98 -6.65 50.96
C SER A 11 -52.62 -7.14 49.55
N LEU A 12 -53.53 -7.84 48.87
CA LEU A 12 -53.32 -8.33 47.50
C LEU A 12 -53.24 -7.18 46.50
N ASP A 13 -54.11 -6.17 46.64
CA ASP A 13 -54.09 -4.97 45.78
C ASP A 13 -52.81 -4.15 45.98
N GLN A 14 -52.33 -4.02 47.22
CA GLN A 14 -51.08 -3.33 47.53
C GLN A 14 -49.87 -4.06 46.93
N ASN A 15 -49.83 -5.38 47.03
CA ASN A 15 -48.78 -6.20 46.43
C ASN A 15 -48.80 -6.09 44.90
N ALA A 16 -49.98 -6.16 44.28
CA ALA A 16 -50.12 -6.00 42.83
C ALA A 16 -49.60 -4.64 42.36
N LYS A 17 -49.94 -3.55 43.08
CA LYS A 17 -49.45 -2.20 42.79
C LYS A 17 -47.92 -2.09 42.93
N LEU A 18 -47.35 -2.67 43.99
CA LEU A 18 -45.91 -2.66 44.21
C LEU A 18 -45.16 -3.40 43.07
N HIS A 19 -45.68 -4.55 42.65
CA HIS A 19 -45.11 -5.31 41.54
C HIS A 19 -45.21 -4.58 40.19
N ALA A 20 -46.30 -3.85 39.94
CA ALA A 20 -46.43 -3.00 38.75
C ALA A 20 -45.35 -1.91 38.71
N MET A 21 -45.09 -1.25 39.84
CA MET A 21 -44.03 -0.23 39.94
C MET A 21 -42.63 -0.79 39.61
N PHE A 22 -42.31 -2.01 40.04
CA PHE A 22 -41.03 -2.63 39.67
C PHE A 22 -40.94 -2.89 38.16
N GLY A 23 -42.05 -3.28 37.52
CA GLY A 23 -42.15 -3.43 36.08
C GLY A 23 -41.90 -2.12 35.33
N ASP A 24 -42.52 -1.03 35.78
CA ASP A 24 -42.36 0.31 35.18
C ASP A 24 -40.90 0.80 35.29
N ILE A 25 -40.26 0.60 36.44
CA ILE A 25 -38.85 0.97 36.63
C ILE A 25 -37.95 0.12 35.73
N ALA A 26 -38.20 -1.18 35.60
CA ALA A 26 -37.46 -2.03 34.67
C ALA A 26 -37.61 -1.58 33.21
N ALA A 27 -38.84 -1.21 32.79
CA ALA A 27 -39.12 -0.75 31.44
C ALA A 27 -38.49 0.62 31.12
N SER A 28 -38.20 1.43 32.13
CA SER A 28 -37.55 2.74 31.96
C SER A 28 -36.08 2.70 31.51
N LYS A 29 -35.44 1.51 31.53
CA LYS A 29 -34.02 1.29 31.19
C LYS A 29 -33.02 2.09 32.04
N LEU A 30 -33.40 2.44 33.28
CA LEU A 30 -32.49 3.06 34.22
C LEU A 30 -31.31 2.14 34.56
N LEU A 31 -30.10 2.67 34.49
CA LEU A 31 -28.88 1.95 34.86
C LEU A 31 -28.63 2.06 36.37
N PHE A 32 -28.54 0.92 37.05
CA PHE A 32 -28.17 0.84 38.46
C PHE A 32 -26.91 0.00 38.65
N ALA A 33 -25.85 0.66 39.14
CA ALA A 33 -24.47 0.13 39.16
C ALA A 33 -23.99 -0.32 37.76
N GLY A 34 -24.25 0.51 36.75
CA GLY A 34 -23.72 0.33 35.39
C GLY A 34 -24.47 -0.68 34.51
N LYS A 35 -25.58 -1.28 34.97
CA LYS A 35 -26.42 -2.18 34.17
C LYS A 35 -27.93 -1.92 34.38
N GLU A 36 -28.72 -2.20 33.35
CA GLU A 36 -30.17 -2.30 33.45
C GLU A 36 -30.56 -3.47 34.38
N ARG A 37 -31.72 -3.38 35.03
CA ARG A 37 -32.21 -4.38 35.98
C ARG A 37 -33.60 -4.84 35.59
N SER A 38 -33.85 -6.14 35.77
CA SER A 38 -35.18 -6.74 35.66
C SER A 38 -36.10 -6.29 36.82
N ALA A 39 -37.42 -6.51 36.66
CA ALA A 39 -38.40 -6.16 37.70
C ALA A 39 -38.14 -6.95 39.01
N GLU A 40 -37.69 -8.20 38.90
CA GLU A 40 -37.31 -9.04 40.04
C GLU A 40 -36.06 -8.51 40.74
N GLU A 41 -35.05 -8.06 39.99
CA GLU A 41 -33.84 -7.45 40.57
C GLU A 41 -34.17 -6.12 41.27
N TRP A 42 -35.03 -5.28 40.66
CA TRP A 42 -35.49 -4.03 41.27
C TRP A 42 -36.27 -4.27 42.57
N LYS A 43 -37.10 -5.32 42.62
CA LYS A 43 -37.79 -5.75 43.83
C LYS A 43 -36.80 -5.99 44.98
N VAL A 44 -35.74 -6.77 44.73
CA VAL A 44 -34.74 -7.08 45.76
C VAL A 44 -34.01 -5.81 46.20
N ILE A 45 -33.56 -4.99 45.26
CA ILE A 45 -32.82 -3.75 45.54
C ILE A 45 -33.66 -2.80 46.39
N LEU A 46 -34.90 -2.51 45.99
CA LEU A 46 -35.75 -1.53 46.67
C LEU A 46 -36.23 -2.02 48.03
N ILE A 47 -36.56 -3.30 48.17
CA ILE A 47 -36.95 -3.88 49.47
C ILE A 47 -35.75 -3.89 50.43
N SER A 48 -34.56 -4.28 49.95
CA SER A 48 -33.34 -4.24 50.78
C SER A 48 -32.96 -2.81 51.19
N GLY A 49 -33.08 -1.85 50.27
CA GLY A 49 -32.79 -0.44 50.54
C GLY A 49 -33.78 0.17 51.53
N HIS A 50 -35.07 -0.15 51.39
CA HIS A 50 -36.10 0.28 52.35
C HIS A 50 -35.85 -0.30 53.74
N SER A 51 -35.54 -1.59 53.84
CA SER A 51 -35.23 -2.25 55.12
C SER A 51 -34.07 -1.58 55.85
N ILE A 52 -32.98 -1.26 55.13
CA ILE A 52 -31.83 -0.55 55.71
C ILE A 52 -32.22 0.87 56.14
N ALA A 53 -32.97 1.59 55.29
CA ALA A 53 -33.41 2.96 55.57
C ALA A 53 -34.35 3.06 56.78
N THR A 54 -35.12 2.01 57.07
CA THR A 54 -36.01 1.93 58.24
C THR A 54 -35.34 1.33 59.48
N GLY A 55 -34.01 1.18 59.48
CA GLY A 55 -33.24 0.68 60.63
C GLY A 55 -33.22 -0.85 60.79
N GLY A 56 -33.73 -1.60 59.82
CA GLY A 56 -33.58 -3.04 59.76
C GLY A 56 -32.17 -3.43 59.32
N GLN A 57 -31.60 -4.47 59.93
CA GLN A 57 -30.31 -5.01 59.50
C GLN A 57 -30.50 -5.85 58.24
N GLY A 58 -29.83 -5.49 57.14
CA GLY A 58 -29.77 -6.34 55.96
C GLY A 58 -28.87 -7.53 56.23
N GLU A 59 -29.45 -8.72 56.38
CA GLU A 59 -28.67 -9.95 56.53
C GLU A 59 -28.28 -10.46 55.14
N VAL A 60 -26.99 -10.37 54.80
CA VAL A 60 -26.43 -11.04 53.62
C VAL A 60 -26.06 -12.45 54.03
N ILE A 61 -26.98 -13.39 53.85
CA ILE A 61 -26.69 -14.82 54.02
C ILE A 61 -25.83 -15.23 52.81
N ALA A 62 -24.56 -15.53 53.05
CA ALA A 62 -23.70 -16.07 52.03
C ALA A 62 -24.29 -17.41 51.53
N GLY A 63 -24.40 -17.59 50.22
CA GLY A 63 -25.02 -18.77 49.63
C GLY A 63 -24.32 -20.08 50.02
N ILE A 64 -24.86 -21.22 49.56
CA ILE A 64 -24.28 -22.57 49.74
C ILE A 64 -22.81 -22.64 49.28
N GLU A 65 -22.35 -21.65 48.53
CA GLU A 65 -20.95 -21.37 48.21
C GLU A 65 -20.03 -21.33 49.44
N VAL A 66 -20.51 -21.05 50.66
CA VAL A 66 -19.68 -21.14 51.88
C VAL A 66 -19.32 -22.59 52.25
N LEU A 67 -20.12 -23.58 51.85
CA LEU A 67 -19.72 -25.00 51.91
C LEU A 67 -18.65 -25.35 50.85
N ARG A 68 -18.34 -24.42 49.94
CA ARG A 68 -17.26 -24.50 48.96
C ARG A 68 -16.47 -23.19 48.85
N GLY A 69 -15.93 -22.68 49.97
CA GLY A 69 -14.66 -21.94 49.90
C GLY A 69 -14.62 -20.56 50.55
N GLY A 70 -13.83 -20.49 51.62
CA GLY A 70 -13.34 -19.27 52.23
C GLY A 70 -12.91 -19.54 53.68
N THR A 71 -12.00 -20.47 53.94
CA THR A 71 -10.55 -20.21 53.91
C THR A 71 -9.77 -21.44 53.43
N LEU A 72 -9.38 -21.45 52.15
CA LEU A 72 -8.21 -22.21 51.76
C LEU A 72 -7.21 -21.20 51.24
N SER A 73 -6.21 -20.90 52.08
CA SER A 73 -4.90 -20.59 51.52
C SER A 73 -4.64 -21.66 50.46
N ASN A 74 -4.37 -21.25 49.22
CA ASN A 74 -4.16 -22.17 48.12
C ASN A 74 -2.93 -23.01 48.46
N SER A 75 -3.15 -24.15 49.14
CA SER A 75 -2.11 -24.81 49.91
C SER A 75 -1.06 -25.40 49.00
N LYS A 76 -1.41 -25.65 47.73
CA LYS A 76 -0.50 -26.12 46.69
C LYS A 76 -0.59 -25.26 45.42
N ARG A 77 0.56 -24.93 44.82
CA ARG A 77 0.66 -24.23 43.52
C ARG A 77 1.50 -25.04 42.53
N LYS A 78 1.24 -24.85 41.24
CA LYS A 78 1.94 -25.54 40.14
C LYS A 78 3.27 -24.85 39.83
N CYS A 79 4.37 -25.61 39.78
CA CYS A 79 5.65 -25.11 39.29
C CYS A 79 5.56 -24.84 37.78
N LYS A 80 6.00 -23.64 37.35
CA LYS A 80 5.92 -23.21 35.94
C LYS A 80 6.87 -23.95 34.99
N GLN A 81 7.91 -24.60 35.52
CA GLN A 81 8.91 -25.34 34.74
C GLN A 81 8.55 -26.83 34.62
N CYS A 82 8.46 -27.55 35.74
CA CYS A 82 8.18 -29.00 35.72
C CYS A 82 6.68 -29.35 35.73
N GLY A 83 5.80 -28.40 36.05
CA GLY A 83 4.35 -28.60 36.03
C GLY A 83 3.77 -29.39 37.22
N VAL A 84 4.57 -29.76 38.20
CA VAL A 84 4.13 -30.48 39.42
C VAL A 84 3.61 -29.49 40.47
N TYR A 85 2.68 -29.93 41.32
CA TYR A 85 2.09 -29.12 42.40
C TYR A 85 2.86 -29.29 43.71
N PHE A 86 3.20 -28.17 44.36
CA PHE A 86 3.96 -28.12 45.62
C PHE A 86 3.29 -27.21 46.65
N PRO A 87 3.52 -27.41 47.96
CA PRO A 87 3.01 -26.51 48.99
C PRO A 87 3.42 -25.05 48.77
N ALA A 88 2.49 -24.12 48.82
CA ALA A 88 2.76 -22.72 48.47
C ALA A 88 3.74 -22.01 49.43
N SER A 89 3.95 -22.56 50.64
CA SER A 89 4.93 -22.13 51.64
C SER A 89 6.37 -22.47 51.26
N GLU A 90 6.58 -23.55 50.51
CA GLU A 90 7.91 -24.09 50.17
C GLU A 90 8.40 -23.66 48.78
N MET A 91 7.55 -22.94 48.04
CA MET A 91 7.86 -22.52 46.67
C MET A 91 8.58 -21.19 46.60
N VAL A 92 9.51 -21.09 45.64
CA VAL A 92 10.22 -19.87 45.30
C VAL A 92 9.31 -18.98 44.44
N LYS A 93 9.10 -17.74 44.88
CA LYS A 93 8.31 -16.72 44.16
C LYS A 93 9.26 -15.70 43.56
N VAL A 94 9.21 -15.53 42.25
CA VAL A 94 9.94 -14.50 41.50
C VAL A 94 8.96 -13.70 40.63
N PRO A 95 9.30 -12.49 40.14
CA PRO A 95 8.41 -11.72 39.26
C PRO A 95 7.97 -12.49 38.01
N ALA A 96 8.83 -13.40 37.53
CA ALA A 96 8.56 -14.26 36.38
C ALA A 96 7.56 -15.40 36.64
N GLY A 97 7.29 -15.76 37.91
CA GLY A 97 6.39 -16.86 38.28
C GLY A 97 6.74 -17.55 39.59
N VAL A 98 6.09 -18.69 39.84
CA VAL A 98 6.27 -19.51 41.05
C VAL A 98 6.88 -20.87 40.67
N PHE A 99 7.91 -21.29 41.42
CA PHE A 99 8.73 -22.47 41.12
C PHE A 99 9.01 -23.30 42.37
N CYS A 100 9.29 -24.60 42.21
CA CYS A 100 9.60 -25.48 43.35
C CYS A 100 11.05 -25.34 43.85
N CYS A 101 11.96 -24.82 43.02
CA CYS A 101 13.35 -24.53 43.37
C CYS A 101 13.89 -23.39 42.50
N ILE A 102 15.06 -22.85 42.87
CA ILE A 102 15.74 -21.76 42.15
C ILE A 102 16.22 -22.21 40.77
N ASP A 103 16.67 -23.46 40.62
CA ASP A 103 17.14 -23.99 39.33
C ASP A 103 16.02 -23.99 38.29
N HIS A 104 14.82 -24.45 38.67
CA HIS A 104 13.65 -24.40 37.80
C HIS A 104 13.23 -22.97 37.42
N ALA A 105 13.46 -21.98 38.28
CA ALA A 105 13.23 -20.58 37.93
C ALA A 105 14.25 -20.08 36.90
N THR A 106 15.52 -20.48 37.04
CA THR A 106 16.63 -20.12 36.16
C THR A 106 16.49 -20.75 34.78
N ASP A 107 16.22 -22.06 34.70
CA ASP A 107 16.00 -22.78 33.45
C ASP A 107 14.82 -22.19 32.67
N TRP A 108 13.71 -21.92 33.37
CA TRP A 108 12.54 -21.33 32.76
C TRP A 108 12.86 -19.94 32.18
N ALA A 109 13.67 -19.13 32.88
CA ALA A 109 14.09 -17.82 32.41
C ALA A 109 15.02 -17.90 31.18
N ILE A 110 15.93 -18.88 31.13
CA ILE A 110 16.80 -19.11 29.97
C ILE A 110 15.96 -19.56 28.76
N LEU A 111 15.12 -20.58 28.92
CA LEU A 111 14.27 -21.11 27.85
C LEU A 111 13.28 -20.06 27.33
N SER A 112 12.70 -19.25 28.22
CA SER A 112 11.78 -18.19 27.82
C SER A 112 12.48 -17.10 27.00
N ARG A 113 13.71 -16.74 27.36
CA ARG A 113 14.54 -15.80 26.57
C ARG A 113 14.91 -16.37 25.20
N GLN A 114 15.30 -17.64 25.13
CA GLN A 114 15.61 -18.31 23.86
C GLN A 114 14.38 -18.34 22.93
N LYS A 115 13.21 -18.74 23.45
CA LYS A 115 11.95 -18.75 22.69
C LYS A 115 11.57 -17.36 22.17
N ALA A 116 11.77 -16.31 22.98
CA ALA A 116 11.53 -14.93 22.57
C ALA A 116 12.49 -14.50 21.44
N GLN A 117 13.78 -14.82 21.56
CA GLN A 117 14.77 -14.53 20.52
C GLN A 117 14.48 -15.26 19.21
N ASP A 118 14.09 -16.54 19.28
CA ASP A 118 13.75 -17.33 18.09
C ASP A 118 12.51 -16.79 17.39
N LYS A 119 11.50 -16.33 18.15
CA LYS A 119 10.32 -15.66 17.58
C LYS A 119 10.72 -14.39 16.82
N ILE A 120 11.58 -13.56 17.41
CA ILE A 120 12.09 -12.34 16.76
C ILE A 120 12.90 -12.68 15.50
N LYS A 121 13.79 -13.67 15.57
CA LYS A 121 14.59 -14.12 14.41
C LYS A 121 13.70 -14.62 13.28
N ARG A 122 12.68 -15.45 13.58
CA ARG A 122 11.71 -15.95 12.61
C ARG A 122 10.90 -14.82 11.97
N GLN A 123 10.46 -13.85 12.78
CA GLN A 123 9.74 -12.68 12.29
C GLN A 123 10.61 -11.85 11.34
N LYS A 124 11.83 -11.49 11.74
CA LYS A 124 12.79 -10.76 10.88
C LYS A 124 13.11 -11.50 9.58
N ALA A 125 13.26 -12.82 9.63
CA ALA A 125 13.51 -13.64 8.45
C ALA A 125 12.30 -13.64 7.49
N CYS A 126 11.07 -13.65 8.02
CA CYS A 126 9.84 -13.55 7.23
C CYS A 126 9.73 -12.17 6.56
N GLU A 127 9.94 -11.09 7.33
CA GLU A 127 9.93 -9.71 6.84
C GLU A 127 11.00 -9.47 5.78
N ALA A 128 12.23 -9.99 5.98
CA ALA A 128 13.30 -9.90 5.00
C ALA A 128 12.96 -10.61 3.68
N LYS A 129 12.31 -11.78 3.74
CA LYS A 129 11.84 -12.50 2.55
C LYS A 129 10.74 -11.72 1.82
N ALA A 130 9.78 -11.15 2.55
CA ALA A 130 8.72 -10.31 1.98
C ALA A 130 9.30 -9.06 1.29
N ASN A 131 10.19 -8.34 1.98
CA ASN A 131 10.87 -7.16 1.44
C ASN A 131 11.71 -7.47 0.20
N LYS A 132 12.40 -8.63 0.16
CA LYS A 132 13.17 -9.05 -1.02
C LYS A 132 12.26 -9.31 -2.23
N LYS A 133 11.06 -9.88 -2.03
CA LYS A 133 10.09 -10.08 -3.11
C LYS A 133 9.60 -8.75 -3.68
N VAL A 134 9.19 -7.82 -2.82
CA VAL A 134 8.73 -6.48 -3.22
C VAL A 134 9.85 -5.68 -3.89
N SER A 135 11.09 -5.77 -3.40
CA SER A 135 12.25 -5.15 -4.06
C SER A 135 12.46 -5.71 -5.46
N ARG A 136 12.47 -7.03 -5.61
CA ARG A 136 12.68 -7.70 -6.91
C ARG A 136 11.62 -7.31 -7.93
N GLU A 137 10.36 -7.18 -7.52
CA GLU A 137 9.27 -6.77 -8.40
C GLU A 137 9.42 -5.31 -8.85
N ARG A 138 9.75 -4.40 -7.93
CA ARG A 138 10.07 -3.00 -8.27
C ARG A 138 11.27 -2.90 -9.22
N ASP A 139 12.31 -3.68 -9.00
CA ASP A 139 13.50 -3.69 -9.86
C ASP A 139 13.17 -4.23 -11.26
N LEU A 140 12.32 -5.25 -11.36
CA LEU A 140 11.85 -5.79 -12.64
C LEU A 140 11.00 -4.77 -13.41
N GLU A 141 10.12 -4.04 -12.74
CA GLU A 141 9.34 -2.96 -13.34
C GLU A 141 10.22 -1.82 -13.84
N ARG A 142 11.21 -1.40 -13.04
CA ARG A 142 12.21 -0.41 -13.44
C ARG A 142 13.02 -0.88 -14.65
N LEU A 143 13.38 -2.17 -14.73
CA LEU A 143 14.06 -2.72 -15.90
C LEU A 143 13.17 -2.69 -17.15
N LYS A 144 11.88 -3.05 -17.03
CA LYS A 144 10.92 -2.98 -18.15
C LYS A 144 10.76 -1.55 -18.67
N SER A 145 10.67 -0.56 -17.78
CA SER A 145 10.56 0.85 -18.18
C SER A 145 11.83 1.34 -18.89
N VAL A 146 13.01 1.04 -18.35
CA VAL A 146 14.31 1.34 -18.98
C VAL A 146 14.43 0.67 -20.35
N GLN A 147 14.06 -0.61 -20.46
CA GLN A 147 14.06 -1.33 -21.73
C GLN A 147 13.15 -0.69 -22.77
N ASN A 148 11.96 -0.22 -22.40
CA ASN A 148 11.05 0.48 -23.30
C ASN A 148 11.60 1.85 -23.75
N ILE A 149 12.26 2.59 -22.84
CA ILE A 149 12.92 3.85 -23.19
C ILE A 149 14.05 3.59 -24.19
N LEU A 150 14.96 2.66 -23.87
CA LEU A 150 16.06 2.25 -24.75
C LEU A 150 15.55 1.72 -26.09
N PHE A 151 14.43 1.00 -26.08
CA PHE A 151 13.76 0.51 -27.28
C PHE A 151 13.46 1.68 -28.23
N SER A 152 12.83 2.75 -27.75
CA SER A 152 12.51 3.92 -28.60
C SER A 152 13.76 4.69 -29.07
N ILE A 153 14.76 4.81 -28.20
CA ILE A 153 16.01 5.54 -28.49
C ILE A 153 16.77 4.86 -29.62
N ARG A 154 16.96 3.53 -29.56
CA ARG A 154 17.72 2.78 -30.59
C ARG A 154 17.18 3.00 -32.01
N ARG A 155 15.86 3.06 -32.17
CA ARG A 155 15.19 3.31 -33.46
C ARG A 155 15.45 4.72 -33.95
N GLN A 156 15.29 5.69 -33.06
CA GLN A 156 15.60 7.08 -33.38
C GLN A 156 17.08 7.25 -33.74
N THR A 157 17.99 6.56 -33.04
CA THR A 157 19.42 6.60 -33.33
C THR A 157 19.73 6.03 -34.72
N ALA A 158 19.11 4.91 -35.10
CA ALA A 158 19.28 4.32 -36.44
C ALA A 158 18.78 5.27 -37.54
N PHE A 159 17.57 5.83 -37.38
CA PHE A 159 17.03 6.82 -38.31
C PHE A 159 17.90 8.09 -38.40
N ASN A 160 18.31 8.64 -37.25
CA ASN A 160 19.17 9.82 -37.20
C ASN A 160 20.57 9.56 -37.78
N ALA A 161 21.06 8.32 -37.73
CA ALA A 161 22.31 7.94 -38.39
C ALA A 161 22.15 7.97 -39.91
N PHE A 162 21.05 7.43 -40.44
CA PHE A 162 20.73 7.51 -41.86
C PHE A 162 20.65 8.95 -42.36
N ILE A 163 19.88 9.83 -41.69
CA ILE A 163 19.72 11.23 -42.11
C ILE A 163 21.07 11.97 -42.15
N ARG A 164 21.92 11.75 -41.15
CA ARG A 164 23.27 12.35 -41.11
C ARG A 164 24.16 11.85 -42.24
N GLU A 165 24.02 10.58 -42.64
CA GLU A 165 24.78 10.03 -43.75
C GLU A 165 24.24 10.53 -45.09
N ARG A 166 22.92 10.51 -45.29
CA ARG A 166 22.23 11.04 -46.48
C ARG A 166 22.63 12.49 -46.78
N ASP A 167 22.60 13.34 -45.76
CA ASP A 167 22.85 14.78 -45.89
C ASP A 167 24.32 15.17 -45.66
N LYS A 168 25.22 14.21 -45.59
CA LYS A 168 26.67 14.47 -45.43
C LYS A 168 27.18 15.25 -46.64
N GLY A 169 27.90 16.34 -46.39
CA GLY A 169 28.34 17.32 -47.39
C GLY A 169 27.42 18.52 -47.52
N ASN A 170 26.13 18.39 -47.18
CA ASN A 170 25.18 19.49 -47.29
C ASN A 170 25.33 20.49 -46.12
N PRO A 171 25.17 21.79 -46.36
CA PRO A 171 25.17 22.78 -45.28
C PRO A 171 24.01 22.56 -44.30
N CYS A 172 24.10 23.18 -43.13
CA CYS A 172 23.02 23.18 -42.14
C CYS A 172 21.77 23.82 -42.73
N ILE A 173 20.65 23.08 -42.75
CA ILE A 173 19.39 23.57 -43.33
C ILE A 173 18.88 24.88 -42.70
N SER A 174 19.16 25.12 -41.42
CA SER A 174 18.66 26.32 -40.71
C SER A 174 19.58 27.54 -40.82
N CYS A 175 20.89 27.36 -41.02
CA CYS A 175 21.85 28.48 -40.96
C CYS A 175 22.89 28.50 -42.09
N GLY A 176 22.81 27.59 -43.05
CA GLY A 176 23.70 27.52 -44.21
C GLY A 176 25.15 27.14 -43.90
N LYS A 177 25.53 26.88 -42.64
CA LYS A 177 26.92 26.54 -42.28
C LYS A 177 27.39 25.27 -43.00
N PRO A 178 28.56 25.27 -43.65
CA PRO A 178 29.04 24.13 -44.45
C PRO A 178 29.41 22.92 -43.60
N ASP A 179 29.41 21.74 -44.21
CA ASP A 179 29.79 20.47 -43.57
C ASP A 179 31.31 20.26 -43.52
N ASN A 180 32.02 21.11 -42.80
CA ASN A 180 33.48 21.07 -42.72
C ASN A 180 34.03 20.33 -41.48
N GLY A 181 33.18 19.57 -40.77
CA GLY A 181 33.56 18.86 -39.55
C GLY A 181 33.81 19.75 -38.31
N LYS A 182 33.73 21.08 -38.40
CA LYS A 182 33.95 21.99 -37.26
C LYS A 182 32.76 22.08 -36.29
N HIS A 183 31.62 21.51 -36.65
CA HIS A 183 30.39 21.57 -35.86
C HIS A 183 29.72 20.20 -35.78
N GLN A 184 29.18 19.85 -34.61
CA GLN A 184 28.44 18.61 -34.44
C GLN A 184 27.13 18.64 -35.25
N ARG A 185 26.93 17.63 -36.10
CA ARG A 185 25.74 17.45 -36.92
C ARG A 185 24.67 16.63 -36.18
N HIS A 186 23.43 17.11 -36.26
CA HIS A 186 22.23 16.48 -35.72
C HIS A 186 21.17 16.32 -36.81
N ALA A 187 20.25 15.37 -36.61
CA ALA A 187 19.03 15.28 -37.39
C ALA A 187 17.95 16.13 -36.70
N SER A 188 17.48 17.18 -37.37
CA SER A 188 16.44 18.08 -36.85
C SER A 188 15.13 17.84 -37.57
N HIS A 189 14.05 17.74 -36.79
CA HIS A 189 12.69 17.73 -37.30
C HIS A 189 12.20 19.15 -37.59
N TYR A 190 11.57 19.36 -38.75
CA TYR A 190 10.82 20.58 -39.07
C TYR A 190 9.59 20.68 -38.15
N ARG A 191 8.69 19.69 -38.16
CA ARG A 191 7.66 19.49 -37.13
C ARG A 191 8.15 18.53 -36.06
N SER A 192 8.23 19.03 -34.83
CA SER A 192 8.71 18.25 -33.69
C SER A 192 7.85 16.98 -33.46
N VAL A 193 8.46 15.95 -32.88
CA VAL A 193 7.78 14.69 -32.55
C VAL A 193 6.57 14.91 -31.63
N GLY A 194 6.62 15.92 -30.76
CA GLY A 194 5.49 16.29 -29.89
C GLY A 194 4.37 17.04 -30.62
N ALA A 195 4.69 17.74 -31.71
CA ALA A 195 3.71 18.47 -32.52
C ALA A 195 3.07 17.60 -33.62
N CYS A 196 3.80 16.61 -34.13
CA CYS A 196 3.32 15.67 -35.15
C CYS A 196 4.05 14.32 -35.03
N SER A 197 3.42 13.33 -34.39
CA SER A 197 4.07 12.03 -34.14
C SER A 197 4.07 11.08 -35.35
N SER A 198 3.19 11.33 -36.33
CA SER A 198 3.14 10.62 -37.63
C SER A 198 4.42 10.85 -38.43
N LEU A 199 4.96 12.06 -38.39
CA LEU A 199 6.15 12.47 -39.14
C LEU A 199 7.48 12.17 -38.43
N ARG A 200 7.47 11.36 -37.36
CA ARG A 200 8.67 11.09 -36.55
C ARG A 200 9.82 10.46 -37.35
N TYR A 201 9.47 9.57 -38.27
CA TYR A 201 10.40 8.79 -39.11
C TYR A 201 10.23 9.11 -40.61
N ASP A 202 9.60 10.24 -40.93
CA ASP A 202 9.47 10.67 -42.33
C ASP A 202 10.72 11.46 -42.74
N GLU A 203 11.35 11.02 -43.82
CA GLU A 203 12.60 11.58 -44.33
C GLU A 203 12.47 13.03 -44.84
N ARG A 204 11.25 13.45 -45.21
CA ARG A 204 10.95 14.83 -45.67
C ARG A 204 10.86 15.82 -44.51
N ASN A 205 10.48 15.33 -43.33
CA ASN A 205 10.35 16.15 -42.13
C ASN A 205 11.68 16.31 -41.38
N VAL A 206 12.72 15.54 -41.73
CA VAL A 206 13.98 15.48 -40.96
C VAL A 206 15.19 15.69 -41.86
N ASN A 207 16.00 16.69 -41.49
CA ASN A 207 17.17 17.11 -42.25
C ASN A 207 18.36 17.35 -41.32
N ALA A 208 19.57 17.27 -41.86
CA ALA A 208 20.77 17.54 -41.09
C ALA A 208 20.93 19.04 -40.76
N SER A 209 21.27 19.30 -39.51
CA SER A 209 21.45 20.65 -38.95
C SER A 209 22.61 20.64 -37.95
N CYS A 210 23.09 21.82 -37.55
CA CYS A 210 24.09 21.92 -36.49
C CYS A 210 23.44 21.85 -35.10
N SER A 211 24.23 21.45 -34.10
CA SER A 211 23.79 21.37 -32.69
C SER A 211 23.22 22.67 -32.14
N VAL A 212 23.70 23.82 -32.62
CA VAL A 212 23.24 25.14 -32.21
C VAL A 212 21.82 25.42 -32.70
N CYS A 213 21.50 25.02 -33.93
CA CYS A 213 20.18 25.20 -34.54
C CYS A 213 19.16 24.18 -34.03
N ASN A 214 19.59 22.96 -33.68
CA ASN A 214 18.70 21.92 -33.13
C ASN A 214 18.26 22.19 -31.66
N LYS A 215 18.62 23.32 -31.04
CA LYS A 215 18.22 23.64 -29.66
C LYS A 215 16.72 24.02 -29.59
N PRO A 216 15.96 23.52 -28.59
CA PRO A 216 14.52 23.74 -28.46
C PRO A 216 14.09 25.22 -28.56
N LEU A 217 14.89 26.13 -27.99
CA LEU A 217 14.60 27.57 -27.93
C LEU A 217 14.77 28.31 -29.28
N ARG A 218 15.42 27.70 -30.28
CA ARG A 218 15.62 28.29 -31.61
C ARG A 218 14.73 27.66 -32.70
N LYS A 219 13.87 26.69 -32.35
CA LYS A 219 13.08 25.90 -33.31
C LYS A 219 11.87 26.60 -33.92
N ARG A 220 11.49 27.80 -33.46
CA ARG A 220 10.21 28.43 -33.88
C ARG A 220 10.38 29.71 -34.71
N SER A 221 11.49 30.45 -34.61
CA SER A 221 11.58 31.80 -35.21
C SER A 221 12.35 31.91 -36.53
N GLN A 222 13.03 30.85 -37.01
CA GLN A 222 13.91 30.94 -38.19
C GLN A 222 13.87 29.73 -39.14
N LEU A 223 13.00 28.76 -38.92
CA LEU A 223 12.91 27.53 -39.74
C LEU A 223 12.06 27.61 -41.02
N PRO A 224 11.03 28.47 -41.16
CA PRO A 224 10.16 28.40 -42.35
C PRO A 224 10.88 28.73 -43.66
N ASP A 225 11.65 29.82 -43.71
CA ASP A 225 12.09 30.38 -45.01
C ASP A 225 13.18 29.55 -45.69
N MET A 226 14.24 29.15 -44.96
CA MET A 226 15.33 28.36 -45.53
C MET A 226 15.00 26.86 -45.65
N ALA A 227 14.18 26.31 -44.75
CA ALA A 227 13.73 24.93 -44.90
C ALA A 227 12.71 24.81 -46.05
N GLY A 228 11.81 25.79 -46.23
CA GLY A 228 10.89 25.85 -47.36
C GLY A 228 11.60 25.98 -48.70
N ALA A 229 12.68 26.78 -48.78
CA ALA A 229 13.51 26.87 -49.98
C ALA A 229 14.27 25.57 -50.30
N ALA A 230 14.73 24.84 -49.28
CA ALA A 230 15.49 23.60 -49.46
C ALA A 230 14.62 22.35 -49.66
N ILE A 231 13.42 22.32 -49.06
CA ILE A 231 12.50 21.17 -49.06
C ILE A 231 11.41 21.33 -50.13
N GLY A 232 11.11 22.58 -50.53
CA GLY A 232 10.05 22.93 -51.47
C GLY A 232 8.73 23.21 -50.76
N ILE A 233 8.02 24.25 -51.23
CA ILE A 233 6.74 24.72 -50.64
C ILE A 233 5.70 23.59 -50.57
N GLN A 234 5.55 22.82 -51.66
CA GLN A 234 4.58 21.71 -51.72
C GLN A 234 4.80 20.65 -50.62
N VAL A 235 6.06 20.40 -50.26
CA VAL A 235 6.41 19.43 -49.23
C VAL A 235 6.14 20.00 -47.84
N VAL A 236 6.35 21.30 -47.63
CA VAL A 236 5.98 21.98 -46.38
C VAL A 236 4.47 21.94 -46.17
N GLU A 237 3.68 22.28 -47.20
CA GLU A 237 2.21 22.19 -47.15
C GLU A 237 1.74 20.75 -46.86
N TRP A 238 2.37 19.75 -47.50
CA TRP A 238 2.10 18.35 -47.21
C TRP A 238 2.41 17.98 -45.75
N ILE A 239 3.56 18.42 -45.20
CA ILE A 239 3.94 18.19 -43.79
C ILE A 239 2.94 18.86 -42.82
N GLU A 240 2.45 20.04 -43.18
CA GLU A 240 1.51 20.79 -42.35
C GLU A 240 0.11 20.17 -42.33
N SER A 241 -0.31 19.55 -43.45
CA SER A 241 -1.57 18.81 -43.57
C SER A 241 -1.61 17.44 -42.88
N GLN A 242 -0.46 16.89 -42.43
CA GLN A 242 -0.43 15.56 -41.81
C GLN A 242 -1.12 15.49 -40.43
N PRO A 243 -1.72 14.34 -40.08
CA PRO A 243 -2.38 14.15 -38.79
C PRO A 243 -1.38 14.27 -37.64
N LYS A 244 -1.77 15.03 -36.62
CA LYS A 244 -0.90 15.36 -35.46
C LYS A 244 -0.53 14.13 -34.62
N SER A 245 -1.44 13.17 -34.50
CA SER A 245 -1.25 11.98 -33.66
C SER A 245 -1.25 10.70 -34.48
N PHE A 246 -0.24 9.89 -34.26
CA PHE A 246 -0.11 8.54 -34.79
C PHE A 246 0.65 7.68 -33.77
N LYS A 247 0.13 6.48 -33.51
CA LYS A 247 0.72 5.52 -32.57
C LYS A 247 1.48 4.45 -33.34
N TRP A 248 2.80 4.55 -33.30
CA TRP A 248 3.69 3.55 -33.86
C TRP A 248 3.61 2.25 -33.05
N THR A 249 3.32 1.14 -33.73
CA THR A 249 3.34 -0.20 -33.11
C THR A 249 4.77 -0.70 -32.95
N ARG A 250 4.98 -1.67 -32.05
CA ARG A 250 6.31 -2.25 -31.81
C ARG A 250 6.90 -2.87 -33.09
N GLY A 251 6.09 -3.61 -33.85
CA GLY A 251 6.51 -4.24 -35.10
C GLY A 251 6.92 -3.20 -36.16
N GLN A 252 6.16 -2.11 -36.32
CA GLN A 252 6.54 -1.02 -37.22
C GLN A 252 7.88 -0.39 -36.83
N LEU A 253 8.14 -0.19 -35.54
CA LEU A 253 9.41 0.36 -35.05
C LEU A 253 10.61 -0.57 -35.32
N GLU A 254 10.42 -1.88 -35.22
CA GLU A 254 11.44 -2.87 -35.57
C GLU A 254 11.74 -2.88 -37.07
N ILE A 255 10.70 -2.78 -37.91
CA ILE A 255 10.86 -2.63 -39.36
C ILE A 255 11.63 -1.35 -39.69
N ILE A 256 11.28 -0.21 -39.09
CA ILE A 256 11.99 1.07 -39.26
C ILE A 256 13.46 0.91 -38.91
N GLU A 257 13.79 0.26 -37.79
CA GLU A 257 15.19 0.01 -37.40
C GLU A 257 15.96 -0.75 -38.47
N ALA A 258 15.38 -1.85 -38.96
CA ALA A 258 16.00 -2.71 -39.96
C ALA A 258 16.23 -1.96 -41.27
N VAL A 259 15.18 -1.27 -41.77
CA VAL A 259 15.22 -0.50 -43.01
C VAL A 259 16.30 0.59 -42.93
N TYR A 260 16.35 1.38 -41.86
CA TYR A 260 17.31 2.49 -41.80
C TYR A 260 18.75 2.05 -41.52
N LYS A 261 18.96 0.94 -40.82
CA LYS A 261 20.30 0.33 -40.71
C LYS A 261 20.80 -0.13 -42.08
N GLU A 262 19.95 -0.81 -42.84
CA GLU A 262 20.30 -1.30 -44.17
C GLU A 262 20.53 -0.14 -45.15
N LYS A 263 19.62 0.85 -45.19
CA LYS A 263 19.83 2.08 -45.99
C LYS A 263 21.14 2.78 -45.65
N THR A 264 21.49 2.89 -44.36
CA THR A 264 22.77 3.50 -43.94
C THR A 264 23.97 2.69 -44.44
N LYS A 265 23.90 1.35 -44.37
CA LYS A 265 24.95 0.46 -44.85
C LYS A 265 25.13 0.59 -46.37
N GLN A 266 24.01 0.63 -47.11
CA GLN A 266 24.01 0.80 -48.56
C GLN A 266 24.60 2.14 -48.97
N LEU A 267 24.20 3.25 -48.32
CA LEU A 267 24.76 4.58 -48.58
C LEU A 267 26.27 4.68 -48.30
N LYS A 268 26.75 4.00 -47.26
CA LYS A 268 28.18 3.94 -46.97
C LYS A 268 28.93 3.12 -48.00
N LYS A 269 28.36 1.99 -48.44
CA LYS A 269 28.96 1.14 -49.47
C LYS A 269 29.01 1.82 -50.83
N SER A 270 27.98 2.58 -51.21
CA SER A 270 27.98 3.32 -52.48
C SER A 270 28.93 4.51 -52.51
N ARG A 271 29.45 4.94 -51.35
CA ARG A 271 30.39 6.06 -51.21
C ARG A 271 31.85 5.62 -50.99
N ALA A 272 32.06 4.35 -50.66
CA ALA A 272 33.38 3.75 -50.48
C ALA A 272 33.89 3.25 -51.83
#